data_AF-A0A9P0BD48-F1
#
_entry.id   AF-A0A9P0BD48-F1
#
_cell.length_a   1.000
_cell.length_b   1.000
_cell.length_c   1.000
_cell.angle_alpha   90.00
_cell.angle_beta   90.00
_cell.angle_gamma   90.00
#
_symmetry.space_group_name_H-M   'P 1'
#
loop_
_entity.id
_entity.type
_entity.pdbx_description
1 polymer ?
#
loop_
_entity_poly.entity_id
_entity_poly.type
_entity_poly.pdbx_seq_one_letter_code
_entity_poly.pdbx_strand_id
1 'polypeptide(L)'
;MGDKSEKPLSTGTSKKKRDEKSSRRDPRSWENVTKHIINFSDEDKMKYISEKYVDMYNELRKVVKTFQNMEKSYTVLQKEKDQLQGEQTRSILAKATLESLCRELQKQNKQIKEENIQRLKEDEEKRKEVATKFTEKLNDISQMMEENKDKSWKLRDENIKMTTKLSDLHQQFKERDDNLAKMNKQMELSQQLSAAQIQKLEFELNTERQIWAKEKEILKTNLKISETNCKTLEETVADLKSHVEVYRGQYSDFETTMSKSNKIFENFKTEMSKMSKKVTLLEKESNQWKARYQAGASTLLEVSQLNQQQNFEIKRFEGRLATLSKLCRQLQIDRAAFLKQLKMNNIEPVESAVEEVQPEKPVIAEELITKPKKHPETKKEKELVKLKQDLEVLQEQLQNTILNEAAEKNGNSQKPEPENLPTEETTTETVDDNTKISEPADIQTD
;
A
#
# COMPACT_ATOMS: atom_id res chain seq x y z
N MET A 1 -44.29 -124.50 -14.03
CA MET A 1 -45.21 -125.25 -14.92
C MET A 1 -44.36 -125.94 -15.97
N GLY A 2 -44.38 -127.23 -16.21
CA GLY A 2 -45.06 -128.35 -15.55
C GLY A 2 -44.20 -129.59 -15.81
N ASP A 3 -44.11 -130.40 -14.77
CA ASP A 3 -43.65 -131.78 -14.76
C ASP A 3 -44.55 -132.64 -15.67
N LYS A 4 -43.95 -133.62 -16.36
CA LYS A 4 -44.64 -134.82 -16.89
C LYS A 4 -43.64 -135.86 -17.41
N SER A 5 -43.32 -136.76 -16.48
CA SER A 5 -43.16 -138.21 -16.65
C SER A 5 -43.72 -138.83 -17.94
N GLU A 6 -42.93 -139.69 -18.58
CA GLU A 6 -43.41 -140.92 -19.24
C GLU A 6 -42.25 -141.93 -19.48
N LYS A 7 -42.46 -143.15 -19.00
CA LYS A 7 -41.78 -144.43 -19.28
C LYS A 7 -42.87 -145.34 -19.92
N PRO A 8 -42.58 -146.57 -20.36
CA PRO A 8 -41.43 -147.16 -21.06
C PRO A 8 -41.92 -147.97 -22.31
N LEU A 9 -41.04 -148.63 -23.08
CA LEU A 9 -41.45 -149.84 -23.79
C LEU A 9 -40.30 -150.86 -23.94
N SER A 10 -40.64 -152.08 -23.54
CA SER A 10 -39.88 -153.32 -23.54
C SER A 10 -40.51 -154.26 -24.56
N THR A 11 -39.71 -154.86 -25.44
CA THR A 11 -40.01 -156.06 -26.25
C THR A 11 -38.65 -156.60 -26.72
N GLY A 12 -38.22 -157.85 -26.58
CA GLY A 12 -38.94 -159.10 -26.42
C GLY A 12 -38.50 -160.07 -27.53
N THR A 13 -37.71 -161.10 -27.18
CA THR A 13 -37.74 -162.49 -27.72
C THR A 13 -37.44 -162.72 -29.23
N SER A 14 -36.64 -163.71 -29.67
CA SER A 14 -36.99 -165.13 -29.59
C SER A 14 -35.86 -166.06 -30.06
N LYS A 15 -35.65 -167.13 -29.27
CA LYS A 15 -35.07 -168.42 -29.66
C LYS A 15 -35.78 -169.01 -30.89
N LYS A 16 -35.05 -169.75 -31.74
CA LYS A 16 -35.62 -170.89 -32.50
C LYS A 16 -34.62 -172.04 -32.62
N LYS A 17 -34.82 -173.02 -31.73
CA LYS A 17 -34.48 -174.45 -31.86
C LYS A 17 -35.42 -175.05 -32.92
N ARG A 18 -34.93 -175.93 -33.81
CA ARG A 18 -35.77 -176.83 -34.64
C ARG A 18 -34.92 -178.03 -35.10
N ASP A 19 -35.03 -179.15 -34.38
CA ASP A 19 -35.67 -180.43 -34.78
C ASP A 19 -34.97 -181.10 -35.98
N GLU A 20 -34.18 -182.17 -35.84
CA GLU A 20 -34.51 -183.55 -35.41
C GLU A 20 -35.50 -184.27 -36.37
N LYS A 21 -34.99 -185.16 -37.26
CA LYS A 21 -35.45 -186.57 -37.39
C LYS A 21 -34.89 -187.30 -38.63
N SER A 22 -34.29 -188.45 -38.34
CA SER A 22 -34.52 -189.76 -38.96
C SER A 22 -34.13 -190.00 -40.42
N SER A 23 -33.14 -190.89 -40.60
CA SER A 23 -33.44 -192.22 -41.16
C SER A 23 -32.40 -193.23 -40.68
N ARG A 24 -32.70 -193.94 -39.58
CA ARG A 24 -32.00 -195.18 -39.23
C ARG A 24 -32.47 -196.24 -40.22
N ARG A 25 -31.62 -196.59 -41.19
CA ARG A 25 -31.86 -197.68 -42.14
C ARG A 25 -31.85 -199.00 -41.36
N ASP A 26 -32.96 -199.72 -41.36
CA ASP A 26 -33.17 -200.96 -40.60
C ASP A 26 -32.18 -202.07 -41.03
N PRO A 27 -31.28 -202.55 -40.14
CA PRO A 27 -30.26 -203.56 -40.46
C PRO A 27 -30.84 -204.93 -40.85
N ARG A 28 -32.12 -205.21 -40.55
CA ARG A 28 -32.79 -206.48 -40.89
C ARG A 28 -33.62 -206.44 -42.18
N SER A 29 -33.69 -205.30 -42.87
CA SER A 29 -34.47 -205.21 -44.12
C SER A 29 -33.96 -206.15 -45.22
N TRP A 30 -32.65 -206.41 -45.24
CA TRP A 30 -32.03 -207.43 -46.09
C TRP A 30 -32.50 -208.85 -45.71
N GLU A 31 -32.54 -209.22 -44.43
CA GLU A 31 -33.02 -210.55 -43.99
C GLU A 31 -34.51 -210.80 -44.33
N ASN A 32 -35.35 -209.77 -44.25
CA ASN A 32 -36.76 -209.86 -44.66
C ASN A 32 -36.91 -210.05 -46.18
N VAL A 33 -36.07 -209.40 -46.98
CA VAL A 33 -36.02 -209.58 -48.43
C VAL A 33 -35.54 -210.98 -48.77
N THR A 34 -34.48 -211.48 -48.11
CA THR A 34 -33.93 -212.82 -48.35
C THR A 34 -34.91 -213.94 -47.96
N LYS A 35 -35.64 -213.81 -46.84
CA LYS A 35 -36.70 -214.76 -46.46
C LYS A 35 -37.88 -214.79 -47.43
N HIS A 36 -38.31 -213.64 -47.96
CA HIS A 36 -39.40 -213.58 -48.95
C HIS A 36 -39.04 -214.27 -50.27
N ILE A 37 -37.76 -214.32 -50.62
CA ILE A 37 -37.25 -214.82 -51.91
C ILE A 37 -37.04 -216.36 -51.90
N ILE A 38 -36.85 -217.00 -50.73
CA ILE A 38 -36.46 -218.42 -50.62
C ILE A 38 -37.48 -219.42 -51.20
N ASN A 39 -38.78 -219.12 -51.13
CA ASN A 39 -39.85 -220.01 -51.61
C ASN A 39 -40.34 -219.69 -53.03
N PHE A 40 -39.69 -218.74 -53.71
CA PHE A 40 -40.06 -218.33 -55.06
C PHE A 40 -39.29 -219.13 -56.11
N SER A 41 -39.94 -219.34 -57.26
CA SER A 41 -39.27 -219.81 -58.46
C SER A 41 -38.18 -218.79 -58.85
N ASP A 42 -37.10 -219.22 -59.51
CA ASP A 42 -36.00 -218.31 -59.84
C ASP A 42 -36.44 -217.11 -60.69
N GLU A 43 -37.55 -217.25 -61.43
CA GLU A 43 -38.18 -216.19 -62.22
C GLU A 43 -38.87 -215.13 -61.34
N ASP A 44 -39.54 -215.55 -60.26
CA ASP A 44 -40.22 -214.67 -59.31
C ASP A 44 -39.24 -213.93 -58.39
N LYS A 45 -38.11 -214.55 -58.03
CA LYS A 45 -37.02 -213.90 -57.28
C LYS A 45 -36.46 -212.69 -58.04
N MET A 46 -36.22 -212.87 -59.34
CA MET A 46 -35.68 -211.81 -60.19
C MET A 46 -36.68 -210.65 -60.36
N LYS A 47 -37.99 -210.94 -60.47
CA LYS A 47 -39.03 -209.90 -60.48
C LYS A 47 -39.04 -209.08 -59.20
N TYR A 48 -39.04 -209.71 -58.02
CA TYR A 48 -39.10 -208.99 -56.75
C TYR A 48 -37.86 -208.13 -56.49
N ILE A 49 -36.66 -208.61 -56.84
CA ILE A 49 -35.43 -207.81 -56.75
C ILE A 49 -35.48 -206.63 -57.73
N SER A 50 -35.96 -206.86 -58.96
CA SER A 50 -36.14 -205.79 -59.96
C SER A 50 -37.11 -204.72 -59.47
N GLU A 51 -38.25 -205.12 -58.91
CA GLU A 51 -39.24 -204.22 -58.34
C GLU A 51 -38.67 -203.41 -57.16
N LYS A 52 -37.94 -204.06 -56.24
CA LYS A 52 -37.30 -203.36 -55.12
C LYS A 52 -36.18 -202.42 -55.54
N TYR A 53 -35.43 -202.76 -56.58
CA TYR A 53 -34.43 -201.85 -57.15
C TYR A 53 -35.11 -200.63 -57.79
N VAL A 54 -36.21 -200.83 -58.52
CA VAL A 54 -37.03 -199.75 -59.10
C VAL A 54 -37.61 -198.85 -58.00
N ASP A 55 -38.14 -199.42 -56.92
CA ASP A 55 -38.59 -198.66 -55.74
C ASP A 55 -37.48 -197.80 -55.13
N MET A 56 -36.31 -198.40 -54.88
CA MET A 56 -35.16 -197.70 -54.30
C MET A 56 -34.66 -196.59 -55.23
N TYR A 57 -34.60 -196.85 -56.54
CA TYR A 57 -34.23 -195.86 -57.54
C TYR A 57 -35.23 -194.70 -57.60
N ASN A 58 -36.54 -195.02 -57.56
CA ASN A 58 -37.59 -194.02 -57.51
C ASN A 58 -37.52 -193.17 -56.24
N GLU A 59 -37.22 -193.78 -55.08
CA GLU A 59 -37.07 -193.06 -53.81
C GLU A 59 -35.82 -192.18 -53.79
N LEU A 60 -34.70 -192.68 -54.32
CA LEU A 60 -33.50 -191.85 -54.52
C LEU A 60 -33.79 -190.67 -55.44
N ARG A 61 -34.54 -190.88 -56.52
CA ARG A 61 -34.95 -189.81 -57.44
C ARG A 61 -35.85 -188.78 -56.75
N LYS A 62 -36.76 -189.21 -55.87
CA LYS A 62 -37.56 -188.29 -55.04
C LYS A 62 -36.68 -187.48 -54.09
N VAL A 63 -35.73 -188.11 -53.38
CA VAL A 63 -34.81 -187.43 -52.47
C VAL A 63 -33.90 -186.44 -53.21
N VAL A 64 -33.38 -186.80 -54.39
CA VAL A 64 -32.61 -185.86 -55.22
C VAL A 64 -33.48 -184.68 -55.65
N LYS A 65 -34.74 -184.92 -56.03
CA LYS A 65 -35.67 -183.84 -56.41
C LYS A 65 -36.02 -182.94 -55.22
N THR A 66 -36.23 -183.49 -54.03
CA THR A 66 -36.48 -182.69 -52.83
C THR A 66 -35.22 -181.93 -52.40
N PHE A 67 -34.03 -182.52 -52.51
CA PHE A 67 -32.76 -181.85 -52.27
C PHE A 67 -32.56 -180.67 -53.23
N GLN A 68 -32.75 -180.87 -54.54
CA GLN A 68 -32.67 -179.80 -55.54
C GLN A 68 -33.68 -178.68 -55.27
N ASN A 69 -34.89 -179.01 -54.81
CA ASN A 69 -35.88 -178.01 -54.41
C ASN A 69 -35.46 -177.26 -53.13
N MET A 70 -34.90 -177.95 -52.15
CA MET A 70 -34.41 -177.34 -50.91
C MET A 70 -33.18 -176.45 -51.17
N GLU A 71 -32.29 -176.86 -52.07
CA GLU A 71 -31.14 -176.08 -52.51
C GLU A 71 -31.58 -174.80 -53.22
N LYS A 72 -32.55 -174.88 -54.15
CA LYS A 72 -33.17 -173.69 -54.75
C LYS A 72 -33.78 -172.77 -53.69
N SER A 73 -34.58 -173.31 -52.77
CA SER A 73 -35.15 -172.53 -51.67
C SER A 73 -34.07 -171.89 -50.79
N TYR A 74 -32.97 -172.59 -50.52
CA TYR A 74 -31.83 -172.06 -49.78
C TYR A 74 -31.16 -170.90 -50.53
N THR A 75 -30.94 -171.03 -51.85
CA THR A 75 -30.37 -169.93 -52.64
C THR A 75 -31.28 -168.70 -52.70
N VAL A 76 -32.60 -168.87 -52.72
CA VAL A 76 -33.57 -167.76 -52.65
C VAL A 76 -33.53 -167.09 -51.28
N LEU A 77 -33.59 -167.88 -50.19
CA LEU A 77 -33.49 -167.36 -48.83
C LEU A 77 -32.15 -166.64 -48.58
N GLN A 78 -31.06 -167.14 -49.16
CA GLN A 78 -29.76 -166.48 -49.06
C GLN A 78 -29.76 -165.13 -49.77
N LYS A 79 -30.35 -165.04 -50.97
CA LYS A 79 -30.54 -163.75 -51.68
C LYS A 79 -31.45 -162.80 -50.91
N GLU A 80 -32.55 -163.28 -50.36
CA GLU A 80 -33.46 -162.48 -49.53
C GLU A 80 -32.77 -161.95 -48.27
N LYS A 81 -31.96 -162.79 -47.60
CA LYS A 81 -31.14 -162.37 -46.46
C LYS A 81 -30.18 -161.25 -46.84
N ASP A 82 -29.45 -161.41 -47.95
CA ASP A 82 -28.49 -160.41 -48.40
C ASP A 82 -29.21 -159.12 -48.84
N GLN A 83 -30.38 -159.22 -49.46
CA GLN A 83 -31.25 -158.08 -49.78
C GLN A 83 -31.70 -157.35 -48.51
N LEU A 84 -32.26 -158.07 -47.52
CA LEU A 84 -32.70 -157.49 -46.25
C LEU A 84 -31.54 -156.87 -45.47
N GLN A 85 -30.36 -157.48 -45.49
CA GLN A 85 -29.16 -156.91 -44.88
C GLN A 85 -28.72 -155.62 -45.58
N GLY A 86 -28.83 -155.56 -46.91
CA GLY A 86 -28.63 -154.34 -47.69
C GLY A 86 -29.65 -153.25 -47.38
N GLU A 87 -30.93 -153.61 -47.25
CA GLU A 87 -32.01 -152.70 -46.85
C GLU A 87 -31.81 -152.17 -45.42
N GLN A 88 -31.43 -153.04 -44.48
CA GLN A 88 -31.10 -152.65 -43.12
C GLN A 88 -29.93 -151.68 -43.08
N THR A 89 -28.86 -151.93 -43.84
CA THR A 89 -27.70 -151.03 -43.93
C THR A 89 -28.11 -149.68 -44.49
N ARG A 90 -28.92 -149.65 -45.56
CA ARG A 90 -29.47 -148.40 -46.11
C ARG A 90 -30.34 -147.65 -45.10
N SER A 91 -31.18 -148.36 -44.34
CA SER A 91 -32.02 -147.77 -43.31
C SER A 91 -31.20 -147.16 -42.16
N ILE A 92 -30.14 -147.84 -41.72
CA ILE A 92 -29.23 -147.31 -40.67
C ILE A 92 -28.55 -146.03 -41.16
N LEU A 93 -28.04 -146.01 -42.39
CA LEU A 93 -27.42 -144.81 -42.97
C LEU A 93 -28.43 -143.67 -43.09
N ALA A 94 -29.63 -143.94 -43.61
CA ALA A 94 -30.70 -142.94 -43.68
C ALA A 94 -31.04 -142.37 -42.30
N LYS A 95 -31.15 -143.22 -41.27
CA LYS A 95 -31.36 -142.79 -39.88
C LYS A 95 -30.21 -141.91 -39.37
N ALA A 96 -28.95 -142.31 -39.61
CA ALA A 96 -27.79 -141.52 -39.20
C ALA A 96 -27.77 -140.13 -39.90
N THR A 97 -28.12 -140.07 -41.19
CA THR A 97 -28.24 -138.79 -41.90
C THR A 97 -29.37 -137.91 -41.35
N LEU A 98 -30.52 -138.49 -41.02
CA LEU A 98 -31.64 -137.76 -40.41
C LEU A 98 -31.30 -137.28 -39.00
N GLU A 99 -30.64 -138.09 -38.19
CA GLU A 99 -30.19 -137.69 -36.85
C GLU A 99 -29.18 -136.53 -36.92
N SER A 100 -28.25 -136.57 -37.88
CA SER A 100 -27.31 -135.48 -38.12
C SER A 100 -28.03 -134.21 -38.58
N LEU A 101 -28.98 -134.31 -39.52
CA LEU A 101 -29.78 -133.18 -39.99
C LEU A 101 -30.64 -132.58 -38.86
N CYS A 102 -31.25 -133.42 -38.02
CA CYS A 102 -32.02 -132.98 -36.87
C CYS A 102 -31.15 -132.25 -35.83
N ARG A 103 -29.93 -132.72 -35.56
CA ARG A 103 -28.97 -132.03 -34.69
C ARG A 103 -28.55 -130.68 -35.25
N GLU A 104 -28.25 -130.61 -36.55
CA GLU A 104 -27.89 -129.36 -37.19
C GLU A 104 -29.06 -128.38 -37.21
N LEU A 105 -30.28 -128.85 -37.50
CA LEU A 105 -31.50 -128.04 -37.42
C LEU A 105 -31.76 -127.54 -36.00
N GLN A 106 -31.55 -128.35 -34.97
CA GLN A 106 -31.65 -127.92 -33.57
C GLN A 106 -30.60 -126.86 -33.22
N LYS A 107 -29.36 -127.04 -33.69
CA LYS A 107 -28.27 -126.07 -33.51
C LYS A 107 -28.58 -124.76 -34.20
N GLN A 108 -29.03 -124.78 -35.46
CA GLN A 108 -29.46 -123.60 -36.21
C GLN A 108 -30.64 -122.91 -35.51
N ASN A 109 -31.66 -123.64 -35.07
CA ASN A 109 -32.78 -123.07 -34.32
C ASN A 109 -32.32 -122.41 -33.00
N LYS A 110 -31.36 -123.02 -32.29
CA LYS A 110 -30.77 -122.43 -31.08
C LYS A 110 -29.99 -121.16 -31.42
N GLN A 111 -29.17 -121.19 -32.46
CA GLN A 111 -28.40 -120.04 -32.93
C GLN A 111 -29.31 -118.89 -33.37
N ILE A 112 -30.39 -119.17 -34.12
CA ILE A 112 -31.39 -118.17 -34.52
C ILE A 112 -32.07 -117.56 -33.30
N LYS A 113 -32.41 -118.36 -32.28
CA LYS A 113 -33.00 -117.83 -31.03
C LYS A 113 -32.01 -116.92 -30.29
N GLU A 114 -30.76 -117.34 -30.18
CA GLU A 114 -29.70 -116.55 -29.54
C GLU A 114 -29.43 -115.25 -30.31
N GLU A 115 -29.35 -115.31 -31.65
CA GLU A 115 -29.18 -114.12 -32.50
C GLU A 115 -30.38 -113.17 -32.40
N ASN A 116 -31.61 -113.68 -32.39
CA ASN A 116 -32.80 -112.83 -32.23
C ASN A 116 -32.84 -112.15 -30.86
N ILE A 117 -32.48 -112.87 -29.78
CA ILE A 117 -32.39 -112.27 -28.44
C ILE A 117 -31.29 -111.20 -28.41
N GLN A 118 -30.15 -111.49 -29.03
CA GLN A 118 -29.03 -110.55 -29.09
C GLN A 118 -29.39 -109.30 -29.89
N ARG A 119 -30.00 -109.45 -31.08
CA ARG A 119 -30.51 -108.32 -31.87
C ARG A 119 -31.55 -107.51 -31.12
N LEU A 120 -32.46 -108.17 -30.40
CA LEU A 120 -33.47 -107.46 -29.61
C LEU A 120 -32.82 -106.61 -28.52
N LYS A 121 -31.79 -107.14 -27.83
CA LYS A 121 -31.03 -106.38 -26.83
C LYS A 121 -30.26 -105.22 -27.44
N GLU A 122 -29.59 -105.44 -28.57
CA GLU A 122 -28.84 -104.39 -29.28
C GLU A 122 -29.77 -103.27 -29.77
N ASP A 123 -30.95 -103.61 -30.31
CA ASP A 123 -31.93 -102.62 -30.74
C ASP A 123 -32.56 -101.89 -29.54
N GLU A 124 -32.77 -102.57 -28.40
CA GLU A 124 -33.21 -101.93 -27.16
C GLU A 124 -32.14 -100.99 -26.59
N GLU A 125 -30.87 -101.37 -26.64
CA GLU A 125 -29.73 -100.55 -26.22
C GLU A 125 -29.56 -99.32 -27.12
N LYS A 126 -29.64 -99.49 -28.45
CA LYS A 126 -29.66 -98.36 -29.39
C LYS A 126 -30.82 -97.42 -29.12
N ARG A 127 -32.02 -97.94 -28.83
CA ARG A 127 -33.17 -97.10 -28.46
C ARG A 127 -32.92 -96.32 -27.16
N LYS A 128 -32.34 -96.96 -26.15
CA LYS A 128 -31.96 -96.30 -24.89
C LYS A 128 -30.90 -95.23 -25.14
N GLU A 129 -29.85 -95.51 -25.90
CA GLU A 129 -28.83 -94.52 -26.25
C GLU A 129 -29.40 -93.31 -27.00
N VAL A 130 -30.29 -93.55 -27.98
CA VAL A 130 -30.93 -92.45 -28.73
C VAL A 130 -31.81 -91.61 -27.80
N ALA A 131 -32.58 -92.25 -26.91
CA ALA A 131 -33.39 -91.55 -25.92
C ALA A 131 -32.55 -90.72 -24.94
N THR A 132 -31.43 -91.29 -24.46
CA THR A 132 -30.48 -90.59 -23.58
C THR A 132 -29.85 -89.40 -24.30
N LYS A 133 -29.32 -89.59 -25.51
CA LYS A 133 -28.73 -88.51 -26.33
C LYS A 133 -29.75 -87.40 -26.65
N PHE A 134 -31.01 -87.75 -26.88
CA PHE A 134 -32.06 -86.76 -27.09
C PHE A 134 -32.36 -85.96 -25.82
N THR A 135 -32.43 -86.65 -24.68
CA THR A 135 -32.65 -86.03 -23.36
C THR A 135 -31.48 -85.13 -22.97
N GLU A 136 -30.24 -85.58 -23.16
CA GLU A 136 -29.01 -84.78 -22.97
C GLU A 136 -29.04 -83.52 -23.83
N LYS A 137 -29.32 -83.64 -25.14
CA LYS A 137 -29.42 -82.47 -26.02
C LYS A 137 -30.54 -81.51 -25.61
N LEU A 138 -31.69 -82.01 -25.16
CA LEU A 138 -32.75 -81.15 -24.65
C LEU A 138 -32.34 -80.41 -23.38
N ASN A 139 -31.61 -81.09 -22.48
CA ASN A 139 -31.05 -80.47 -21.28
C ASN A 139 -30.01 -79.41 -21.64
N ASP A 140 -29.11 -79.68 -22.59
CA ASP A 140 -28.10 -78.72 -23.07
C ASP A 140 -28.76 -77.49 -23.70
N ILE A 141 -29.81 -77.68 -24.51
CA ILE A 141 -30.59 -76.58 -25.09
C ILE A 141 -31.27 -75.76 -23.98
N SER A 142 -31.86 -76.42 -22.99
CA SER A 142 -32.50 -75.76 -21.86
C SER A 142 -31.50 -74.97 -21.02
N GLN A 143 -30.32 -75.53 -20.77
CA GLN A 143 -29.22 -74.86 -20.07
C GLN A 143 -28.74 -73.64 -20.88
N MET A 144 -28.52 -73.79 -22.18
CA MET A 144 -28.13 -72.65 -23.04
C MET A 144 -29.18 -71.54 -23.04
N MET A 145 -30.47 -71.90 -23.02
CA MET A 145 -31.56 -70.92 -22.94
C MET A 145 -31.55 -70.16 -21.62
N GLU A 146 -31.33 -70.85 -20.50
CA GLU A 146 -31.25 -70.21 -19.18
C GLU A 146 -29.97 -69.37 -19.04
N GLU A 147 -28.82 -69.86 -19.50
CA GLU A 147 -27.58 -69.07 -19.53
C GLU A 147 -27.72 -67.80 -20.38
N ASN A 148 -28.41 -67.89 -21.52
CA ASN A 148 -28.68 -66.73 -22.36
C ASN A 148 -29.64 -65.74 -21.69
N LYS A 149 -30.64 -66.25 -20.98
CA LYS A 149 -31.54 -65.43 -20.15
C LYS A 149 -30.78 -64.74 -19.04
N ASP A 150 -29.90 -65.42 -18.32
CA ASP A 150 -29.04 -64.85 -17.29
C ASP A 150 -28.08 -63.79 -17.85
N LYS A 151 -27.44 -64.05 -18.99
CA LYS A 151 -26.62 -63.06 -19.71
C LYS A 151 -27.45 -61.84 -20.09
N SER A 152 -28.65 -62.04 -20.62
CA SER A 152 -29.58 -60.95 -20.97
C SER A 152 -30.03 -60.15 -19.75
N TRP A 153 -30.24 -60.80 -18.61
CA TRP A 153 -30.56 -60.13 -17.34
C TRP A 153 -29.39 -59.31 -16.81
N LYS A 154 -28.17 -59.87 -16.81
CA LYS A 154 -26.95 -59.15 -16.41
C LYS A 154 -26.70 -57.92 -17.29
N LEU A 155 -26.85 -58.06 -18.61
CA LEU A 155 -26.72 -56.93 -19.53
C LEU A 155 -27.77 -55.85 -19.28
N ARG A 156 -29.01 -56.21 -18.97
CA ARG A 156 -30.04 -55.23 -18.58
C ARG A 156 -29.68 -54.51 -17.28
N ASP A 157 -29.24 -55.25 -16.26
CA ASP A 157 -28.83 -54.68 -14.97
C ASP A 157 -27.63 -53.74 -15.12
N GLU A 158 -26.62 -54.13 -15.90
CA GLU A 158 -25.47 -53.26 -16.23
C GLU A 158 -25.90 -52.02 -17.00
N ASN A 159 -26.82 -52.16 -17.98
CA ASN A 159 -27.34 -51.02 -18.74
C ASN A 159 -28.11 -50.03 -17.85
N ILE A 160 -28.91 -50.54 -16.91
CA ILE A 160 -29.59 -49.71 -15.90
C ILE A 160 -28.58 -49.00 -15.01
N LYS A 161 -27.60 -49.72 -14.46
CA LYS A 161 -26.53 -49.13 -13.62
C LYS A 161 -25.75 -48.04 -14.36
N MET A 162 -25.41 -48.29 -15.63
CA MET A 162 -24.72 -47.30 -16.46
C MET A 162 -25.60 -46.08 -16.74
N THR A 163 -26.89 -46.28 -17.01
CA THR A 163 -27.84 -45.18 -17.22
C THR A 163 -28.01 -44.34 -15.96
N THR A 164 -28.16 -44.97 -14.79
CA THR A 164 -28.21 -44.27 -13.50
C THR A 164 -26.94 -43.48 -13.25
N LYS A 165 -25.77 -44.10 -13.45
CA LYS A 165 -24.48 -43.41 -13.25
C LYS A 165 -24.31 -42.22 -14.19
N LEU A 166 -24.76 -42.34 -15.44
CA LEU A 166 -24.74 -41.23 -16.40
C LEU A 166 -25.70 -40.11 -15.98
N SER A 167 -26.90 -40.46 -15.50
CA SER A 167 -27.87 -39.51 -14.95
C SER A 167 -27.32 -38.78 -13.73
N ASP A 168 -26.70 -39.49 -12.78
CA ASP A 168 -26.07 -38.90 -11.59
C ASP A 168 -24.93 -37.97 -11.97
N LEU A 169 -24.09 -38.38 -12.93
CA LEU A 169 -22.99 -37.55 -13.42
C LEU A 169 -23.52 -36.27 -14.10
N HIS A 170 -24.57 -36.39 -14.91
CA HIS A 170 -25.22 -35.24 -15.54
C HIS A 170 -25.78 -34.28 -14.49
N GLN A 171 -26.45 -34.79 -13.46
CA GLN A 171 -26.99 -33.99 -12.35
C GLN A 171 -25.85 -33.28 -11.58
N GLN A 172 -24.74 -33.95 -11.31
CA GLN A 172 -23.56 -33.34 -10.68
C GLN A 172 -22.95 -32.21 -11.53
N PHE A 173 -22.86 -32.39 -12.85
CA PHE A 173 -22.39 -31.33 -13.74
C PHE A 173 -23.34 -30.14 -13.73
N LYS A 174 -24.65 -30.38 -13.80
CA LYS A 174 -25.66 -29.32 -13.72
C LYS A 174 -25.56 -28.54 -12.41
N GLU A 175 -25.41 -29.23 -11.28
CA GLU A 175 -25.22 -28.59 -9.97
C GLU A 175 -23.90 -27.81 -9.89
N ARG A 176 -22.81 -28.32 -10.48
CA ARG A 176 -21.55 -27.58 -10.58
C ARG A 176 -21.70 -26.31 -11.42
N ASP A 177 -22.38 -26.39 -12.56
CA ASP A 177 -22.62 -25.25 -13.45
C ASP A 177 -23.48 -24.19 -12.75
N ASP A 178 -24.55 -24.60 -12.06
CA ASP A 178 -25.39 -23.70 -11.26
C ASP A 178 -24.60 -23.03 -10.13
N ASN A 179 -23.70 -23.77 -9.45
CA ASN A 179 -22.85 -23.22 -8.40
C ASN A 179 -21.80 -22.26 -8.97
N LEU A 180 -21.20 -22.56 -10.12
CA LEU A 180 -20.28 -21.66 -10.83
C LEU A 180 -20.99 -20.39 -11.29
N ALA A 181 -22.21 -20.49 -11.81
CA ALA A 181 -23.02 -19.34 -12.18
C ALA A 181 -23.32 -18.43 -10.98
N LYS A 182 -23.68 -19.01 -9.83
CA LYS A 182 -23.87 -18.25 -8.56
C LYS A 182 -22.58 -17.58 -8.10
N MET A 183 -21.45 -18.30 -8.11
CA MET A 183 -20.15 -17.75 -7.71
C MET A 183 -19.72 -16.60 -8.64
N ASN A 184 -19.89 -16.76 -9.95
CA ASN A 184 -19.62 -15.70 -10.92
C ASN A 184 -20.52 -14.49 -10.66
N LYS A 185 -21.81 -14.69 -10.36
CA LYS A 185 -22.70 -13.57 -10.04
C LYS A 185 -22.29 -12.85 -8.75
N GLN A 186 -21.88 -13.60 -7.73
CA GLN A 186 -21.35 -13.01 -6.50
C GLN A 186 -20.06 -12.22 -6.75
N MET A 187 -19.15 -12.76 -7.58
CA MET A 187 -17.90 -12.10 -7.94
C MET A 187 -18.17 -10.81 -8.74
N GLU A 188 -19.10 -10.84 -9.70
CA GLU A 188 -19.52 -9.66 -10.47
C GLU A 188 -20.12 -8.58 -9.55
N LEU A 189 -21.02 -8.94 -8.64
CA LEU A 189 -21.59 -8.00 -7.68
C LEU A 189 -20.52 -7.42 -6.75
N SER A 190 -19.56 -8.24 -6.29
CA SER A 190 -18.43 -7.77 -5.49
C SER A 190 -17.53 -6.80 -6.27
N GLN A 191 -17.29 -7.07 -7.55
CA GLN A 191 -16.53 -6.20 -8.43
C GLN A 191 -17.25 -4.86 -8.64
N GLN A 192 -18.56 -4.89 -8.91
CA GLN A 192 -19.39 -3.69 -9.04
C GLN A 192 -19.40 -2.86 -7.75
N LEU A 193 -19.52 -3.50 -6.59
CA LEU A 193 -19.47 -2.82 -5.29
C LEU A 193 -18.12 -2.14 -5.06
N SER A 194 -17.01 -2.84 -5.33
CA SER A 194 -15.66 -2.28 -5.24
C SER A 194 -15.48 -1.10 -6.20
N ALA A 195 -15.90 -1.24 -7.45
CA ALA A 195 -15.84 -0.16 -8.44
C ALA A 195 -16.65 1.07 -8.02
N ALA A 196 -17.86 0.88 -7.48
CA ALA A 196 -18.69 1.96 -6.96
C ALA A 196 -18.07 2.65 -5.74
N GLN A 197 -17.41 1.89 -4.85
CA GLN A 197 -16.68 2.46 -3.71
C GLN A 197 -15.49 3.31 -4.18
N ILE A 198 -14.73 2.85 -5.16
CA ILE A 198 -13.62 3.61 -5.76
C ILE A 198 -14.16 4.91 -6.38
N GLN A 199 -15.20 4.84 -7.21
CA GLN A 199 -15.81 6.02 -7.82
C GLN A 199 -16.30 7.03 -6.77
N LYS A 200 -16.90 6.55 -5.67
CA LYS A 200 -17.32 7.42 -4.57
C LYS A 200 -16.13 8.14 -3.93
N LEU A 201 -15.06 7.43 -3.60
CA LEU A 201 -13.86 8.00 -3.00
C LEU A 201 -13.15 8.98 -3.94
N GLU A 202 -13.10 8.69 -5.24
CA GLU A 202 -12.57 9.60 -6.26
C GLU A 202 -13.40 10.88 -6.35
N PHE A 203 -14.72 10.78 -6.30
CA PHE A 203 -15.61 11.93 -6.28
C PHE A 203 -15.39 12.79 -5.02
N GLU A 204 -15.39 12.18 -3.83
CA GLU A 204 -15.15 12.86 -2.56
C GLU A 204 -13.78 13.57 -2.57
N LEU A 205 -12.71 12.88 -2.98
CA LEU A 205 -11.37 13.46 -3.11
C LEU A 205 -11.35 14.64 -4.10
N ASN A 206 -12.04 14.54 -5.23
CA ASN A 206 -12.10 15.64 -6.19
C ASN A 206 -12.86 16.84 -5.62
N THR A 207 -13.94 16.62 -4.87
CA THR A 207 -14.68 17.70 -4.19
C THR A 207 -13.83 18.38 -3.13
N GLU A 208 -13.11 17.63 -2.28
CA GLU A 208 -12.19 18.19 -1.29
C GLU A 208 -11.06 18.98 -1.96
N ARG A 209 -10.48 18.46 -3.04
CA ARG A 209 -9.47 19.18 -3.84
C ARG A 209 -9.99 20.51 -4.37
N GLN A 210 -11.23 20.55 -4.87
CA GLN A 210 -11.85 21.79 -5.34
C GLN A 210 -12.11 22.78 -4.20
N ILE A 211 -12.57 22.30 -3.04
CA ILE A 211 -12.76 23.14 -1.85
C ILE A 211 -11.43 23.72 -1.40
N TRP A 212 -10.41 22.88 -1.23
CA TRP A 212 -9.07 23.31 -0.84
C TRP A 212 -8.47 24.30 -1.84
N ALA A 213 -8.64 24.09 -3.14
CA ALA A 213 -8.19 25.02 -4.17
C ALA A 213 -8.86 26.40 -4.03
N LYS A 214 -10.17 26.43 -3.77
CA LYS A 214 -10.93 27.68 -3.53
C LYS A 214 -10.48 28.37 -2.24
N GLU A 215 -10.36 27.64 -1.14
CA GLU A 215 -9.88 28.18 0.14
C GLU A 215 -8.47 28.75 0.02
N LYS A 216 -7.58 28.04 -0.68
CA LYS A 216 -6.21 28.50 -0.96
C LYS A 216 -6.20 29.82 -1.73
N GLU A 217 -7.03 29.96 -2.78
CA GLU A 217 -7.12 31.21 -3.51
C GLU A 217 -7.73 32.34 -2.67
N ILE A 218 -8.76 32.07 -1.85
CA ILE A 218 -9.30 33.05 -0.90
C ILE A 218 -8.21 33.52 0.07
N LEU A 219 -7.48 32.60 0.70
CA LEU A 219 -6.38 32.94 1.61
C LEU A 219 -5.29 33.78 0.93
N LYS A 220 -4.94 33.43 -0.31
CA LYS A 220 -3.97 34.18 -1.11
C LYS A 220 -4.46 35.60 -1.42
N THR A 221 -5.73 35.78 -1.74
CA THR A 221 -6.32 37.11 -1.95
C THR A 221 -6.35 37.92 -0.66
N ASN A 222 -6.76 37.33 0.46
CA ASN A 222 -6.76 37.99 1.77
C ASN A 222 -5.36 38.39 2.22
N LEU A 223 -4.36 37.53 2.01
CA LEU A 223 -2.95 37.83 2.30
C LEU A 223 -2.49 39.05 1.49
N LYS A 224 -2.76 39.08 0.18
CA LYS A 224 -2.43 40.23 -0.67
C LYS A 224 -3.11 41.52 -0.19
N ILE A 225 -4.39 41.46 0.18
CA ILE A 225 -5.13 42.62 0.73
C ILE A 225 -4.49 43.10 2.04
N SER A 226 -4.14 42.16 2.93
CA SER A 226 -3.48 42.50 4.19
C SER A 226 -2.10 43.12 3.95
N GLU A 227 -1.31 42.59 3.03
CA GLU A 227 0.00 43.15 2.65
C GLU A 227 -0.15 44.57 2.08
N THR A 228 -1.12 44.81 1.20
CA THR A 228 -1.40 46.16 0.69
C THR A 228 -1.82 47.10 1.81
N ASN A 229 -2.66 46.66 2.74
CA ASN A 229 -3.08 47.46 3.89
C ASN A 229 -1.88 47.80 4.80
N CYS A 230 -1.02 46.82 5.10
CA CYS A 230 0.20 47.06 5.87
C CYS A 230 1.10 48.10 5.19
N LYS A 231 1.33 47.99 3.87
CA LYS A 231 2.11 48.98 3.12
C LYS A 231 1.50 50.38 3.20
N THR A 232 0.18 50.51 3.00
CA THR A 232 -0.49 51.81 3.13
C THR A 232 -0.37 52.38 4.54
N LEU A 233 -0.46 51.53 5.58
CA LEU A 233 -0.27 51.97 6.96
C LEU A 233 1.17 52.39 7.22
N GLU A 234 2.17 51.66 6.72
CA GLU A 234 3.57 52.03 6.80
C GLU A 234 3.85 53.39 6.14
N GLU A 235 3.30 53.63 4.94
CA GLU A 235 3.35 54.92 4.25
C GLU A 235 2.71 56.03 5.10
N THR A 236 1.50 55.81 5.62
CA THR A 236 0.83 56.82 6.48
C THR A 236 1.61 57.11 7.75
N VAL A 237 2.26 56.11 8.36
CA VAL A 237 3.10 56.28 9.54
C VAL A 237 4.36 57.07 9.19
N ALA A 238 4.97 56.81 8.02
CA ALA A 238 6.11 57.56 7.53
C ALA A 238 5.73 59.03 7.29
N ASP A 239 4.58 59.29 6.66
CA ASP A 239 4.06 60.64 6.42
C ASP A 239 3.79 61.38 7.74
N LEU A 240 3.09 60.75 8.69
CA LEU A 240 2.83 61.35 10.00
C LEU A 240 4.12 61.64 10.77
N LYS A 241 5.11 60.77 10.71
CA LYS A 241 6.44 61.03 11.30
C LYS A 241 7.11 62.23 10.63
N SER A 242 7.02 62.35 9.31
CA SER A 242 7.51 63.52 8.57
C SER A 242 6.82 64.81 9.03
N HIS A 243 5.49 64.79 9.16
CA HIS A 243 4.72 65.92 9.71
C HIS A 243 5.16 66.29 11.14
N VAL A 244 5.37 65.31 12.02
CA VAL A 244 5.87 65.54 13.39
C VAL A 244 7.25 66.20 13.36
N GLU A 245 8.15 65.76 12.49
CA GLU A 245 9.49 66.35 12.37
C GLU A 245 9.44 67.79 11.83
N VAL A 246 8.54 68.08 10.88
CA VAL A 246 8.28 69.46 10.41
C VAL A 246 7.79 70.34 11.56
N TYR A 247 6.78 69.90 12.31
CA TYR A 247 6.29 70.66 13.47
C TYR A 247 7.37 70.84 14.53
N ARG A 248 8.18 69.80 14.80
CA ARG A 248 9.32 69.89 15.71
C ARG A 248 10.33 70.95 15.25
N GLY A 249 10.64 71.02 13.97
CA GLY A 249 11.46 72.07 13.38
C GLY A 249 10.86 73.46 13.60
N GLN A 250 9.56 73.63 13.31
CA GLN A 250 8.84 74.89 13.53
C GLN A 250 8.84 75.32 15.01
N TYR A 251 8.68 74.37 15.95
CA TYR A 251 8.76 74.64 17.38
C TYR A 251 10.18 75.06 17.78
N SER A 252 11.22 74.43 17.23
CA SER A 252 12.61 74.82 17.47
C SER A 252 12.91 76.23 16.94
N ASP A 253 12.41 76.59 15.76
CA ASP A 253 12.53 77.93 15.19
C ASP A 253 11.77 78.96 16.04
N PHE A 254 10.57 78.63 16.51
CA PHE A 254 9.80 79.47 17.41
C PHE A 254 10.53 79.67 18.74
N GLU A 255 11.03 78.62 19.37
CA GLU A 255 11.81 78.69 20.60
C GLU A 255 13.09 79.52 20.42
N THR A 256 13.80 79.32 19.31
CA THR A 256 14.99 80.12 18.96
C THR A 256 14.63 81.59 18.79
N THR A 257 13.54 81.90 18.09
CA THR A 257 13.06 83.28 17.90
C THR A 257 12.62 83.89 19.23
N MET A 258 11.93 83.12 20.07
CA MET A 258 11.49 83.54 21.40
C MET A 258 12.68 83.82 22.33
N SER A 259 13.71 82.96 22.31
CA SER A 259 14.95 83.15 23.05
C SER A 259 15.71 84.40 22.59
N LYS A 260 15.83 84.61 21.26
CA LYS A 260 16.39 85.86 20.69
C LYS A 260 15.58 87.09 21.13
N SER A 261 14.25 87.02 21.08
CA SER A 261 13.35 88.09 21.54
C SER A 261 13.57 88.41 23.01
N ASN A 262 13.59 87.38 23.88
CA ASN A 262 13.87 87.56 25.31
C ASN A 262 15.24 88.20 25.57
N LYS A 263 16.27 87.81 24.80
CA LYS A 263 17.60 88.43 24.88
C LYS A 263 17.56 89.91 24.47
N ILE A 264 16.80 90.25 23.44
CA ILE A 264 16.56 91.64 23.04
C ILE A 264 15.82 92.40 24.13
N PHE A 265 14.79 91.82 24.76
CA PHE A 265 14.08 92.42 25.89
C PHE A 265 15.00 92.67 27.09
N GLU A 266 15.83 91.71 27.49
CA GLU A 266 16.80 91.91 28.57
C GLU A 266 17.85 92.98 28.22
N ASN A 267 18.33 93.02 26.97
CA ASN A 267 19.19 94.09 26.49
C ASN A 267 18.48 95.46 26.58
N PHE A 268 17.24 95.58 26.11
CA PHE A 268 16.47 96.82 26.24
C PHE A 268 16.26 97.22 27.70
N LYS A 269 15.98 96.27 28.60
CA LYS A 269 15.82 96.52 30.03
C LYS A 269 17.12 97.03 30.67
N THR A 270 18.27 96.45 30.30
CA THR A 270 19.58 96.92 30.80
C THR A 270 19.93 98.31 30.24
N GLU A 271 19.69 98.58 28.96
CA GLU A 271 19.87 99.90 28.36
C GLU A 271 18.91 100.93 28.96
N MET A 272 17.64 100.59 29.18
CA MET A 272 16.67 101.44 29.88
C MET A 272 17.13 101.75 31.31
N SER A 273 17.68 100.77 32.03
CA SER A 273 18.26 101.00 33.36
C SER A 273 19.45 101.96 33.32
N LYS A 274 20.35 101.82 32.33
CA LYS A 274 21.47 102.76 32.11
C LYS A 274 20.98 104.16 31.75
N MET A 275 20.00 104.26 30.85
CA MET A 275 19.37 105.51 30.45
C MET A 275 18.74 106.21 31.66
N SER A 276 17.95 105.51 32.48
CA SER A 276 17.37 106.04 33.72
C SER A 276 18.44 106.51 34.71
N LYS A 277 19.55 105.76 34.87
CA LYS A 277 20.69 106.20 35.69
C LYS A 277 21.34 107.47 35.13
N LYS A 278 21.47 107.60 33.81
CA LYS A 278 22.01 108.79 33.16
C LYS A 278 21.09 110.00 33.34
N VAL A 279 19.77 109.81 33.20
CA VAL A 279 18.75 110.85 33.45
C VAL A 279 18.86 111.36 34.90
N THR A 280 18.86 110.46 35.89
CA THR A 280 18.98 110.88 37.30
C THR A 280 20.31 111.57 37.63
N LEU A 281 21.40 111.22 36.95
CA LEU A 281 22.68 111.93 37.08
C LEU A 281 22.60 113.34 36.48
N LEU A 282 22.08 113.48 35.26
CA LEU A 282 21.89 114.76 34.60
C LEU A 282 20.93 115.68 35.38
N GLU A 283 19.89 115.13 36.00
CA GLU A 283 19.01 115.88 36.90
C GLU A 283 19.75 116.41 38.13
N LYS A 284 20.65 115.61 38.73
CA LYS A 284 21.52 116.07 39.83
C LYS A 284 22.48 117.17 39.40
N GLU A 285 23.15 116.99 38.26
CA GLU A 285 24.06 117.99 37.70
C GLU A 285 23.31 119.29 37.35
N SER A 286 22.12 119.18 36.75
CA SER A 286 21.25 120.34 36.45
C SER A 286 20.85 121.10 37.71
N ASN A 287 20.41 120.40 38.76
CA ASN A 287 20.10 121.01 40.04
C ASN A 287 21.33 121.67 40.69
N GLN A 288 22.50 121.05 40.58
CA GLN A 288 23.75 121.62 41.07
C GLN A 288 24.13 122.91 40.33
N TRP A 289 23.99 122.93 39.00
CA TRP A 289 24.19 124.14 38.20
C TRP A 289 23.19 125.23 38.56
N LYS A 290 21.92 124.88 38.76
CA LYS A 290 20.87 125.81 39.20
C LYS A 290 21.19 126.42 40.57
N ALA A 291 21.66 125.61 41.52
CA ALA A 291 22.09 126.08 42.84
C ALA A 291 23.31 127.02 42.75
N ARG A 292 24.32 126.68 41.93
CA ARG A 292 25.49 127.54 41.69
C ARG A 292 25.10 128.88 41.07
N TYR A 293 24.20 128.86 40.07
CA TYR A 293 23.70 130.06 39.44
C TYR A 293 22.95 130.96 40.43
N GLN A 294 22.07 130.39 41.27
CA GLN A 294 21.38 131.14 42.32
C GLN A 294 22.33 131.76 43.33
N ALA A 295 23.36 131.02 43.76
CA ALA A 295 24.40 131.55 44.65
C ALA A 295 25.17 132.72 44.02
N GLY A 296 25.56 132.59 42.75
CA GLY A 296 26.24 133.66 42.00
C GLY A 296 25.35 134.89 41.75
N ALA A 297 24.05 134.69 41.49
CA ALA A 297 23.10 135.79 41.37
C ALA A 297 22.91 136.54 42.70
N SER A 298 22.92 135.81 43.83
CA SER A 298 22.83 136.40 45.18
C SER A 298 24.04 137.27 45.50
N THR A 299 25.26 136.78 45.25
CA THR A 299 26.48 137.58 45.50
C THR A 299 26.57 138.80 44.58
N LEU A 300 26.13 138.68 43.33
CA LEU A 300 26.07 139.81 42.41
C LEU A 300 25.09 140.89 42.89
N LEU A 301 23.93 140.49 43.43
CA LEU A 301 22.96 141.42 44.01
C LEU A 301 23.56 142.19 45.20
N GLU A 302 24.29 141.50 46.06
CA GLU A 302 24.96 142.08 47.24
C GLU A 302 26.04 143.10 46.85
N VAL A 303 26.88 142.78 45.85
CA VAL A 303 27.88 143.71 45.29
C VAL A 303 27.22 144.94 44.63
N SER A 304 26.09 144.76 43.97
CA SER A 304 25.34 145.87 43.36
C SER A 304 24.81 146.85 44.42
N GLN A 305 24.30 146.34 45.55
CA GLN A 305 23.83 147.18 46.67
C GLN A 305 24.98 147.98 47.32
N LEU A 306 26.13 147.35 47.55
CA LEU A 306 27.34 148.01 48.05
C LEU A 306 27.81 149.16 47.14
N ASN A 307 27.80 148.93 45.83
CA ASN A 307 28.22 149.94 44.84
C ASN A 307 27.25 151.14 44.79
N GLN A 308 25.94 150.90 44.95
CA GLN A 308 24.96 151.99 45.11
C GLN A 308 25.23 152.85 46.35
N GLN A 309 25.54 152.22 47.50
CA GLN A 309 25.85 152.94 48.73
C GLN A 309 27.11 153.79 48.60
N GLN A 310 28.18 153.24 48.02
CA GLN A 310 29.42 154.00 47.79
C GLN A 310 29.22 155.20 46.86
N ASN A 311 28.42 155.06 45.80
CA ASN A 311 28.09 156.18 44.91
C ASN A 311 27.31 157.30 45.64
N PHE A 312 26.49 156.96 46.62
CA PHE A 312 25.76 157.95 47.42
C PHE A 312 26.69 158.75 48.35
N GLU A 313 27.64 158.07 48.99
CA GLU A 313 28.70 158.68 49.81
C GLU A 313 29.59 159.62 48.98
N ILE A 314 30.01 159.21 47.78
CA ILE A 314 30.85 160.05 46.88
C ILE A 314 30.12 161.36 46.53
N LYS A 315 28.86 161.28 46.09
CA LYS A 315 28.06 162.48 45.77
C LYS A 315 27.92 163.44 46.96
N ARG A 316 27.83 162.89 48.18
CA ARG A 316 27.76 163.69 49.41
C ARG A 316 29.06 164.44 49.68
N PHE A 317 30.21 163.83 49.44
CA PHE A 317 31.52 164.48 49.59
C PHE A 317 31.79 165.55 48.52
N GLU A 318 31.39 165.29 47.26
CA GLU A 318 31.48 166.27 46.17
C GLU A 318 30.70 167.55 46.49
N GLY A 319 29.49 167.41 47.07
CA GLY A 319 28.67 168.55 47.50
C GLY A 319 29.35 169.42 48.57
N ARG A 320 30.05 168.81 49.54
CA ARG A 320 30.78 169.53 50.59
C ARG A 320 32.00 170.28 50.06
N LEU A 321 32.75 169.67 49.14
CA LEU A 321 33.91 170.29 48.48
C LEU A 321 33.51 171.52 47.66
N ALA A 322 32.36 171.47 46.96
CA ALA A 322 31.85 172.58 46.17
C ALA A 322 31.54 173.83 47.02
N THR A 323 30.95 173.64 48.22
CA THR A 323 30.69 174.74 49.18
C THR A 323 31.97 175.35 49.73
N LEU A 324 32.97 174.53 50.07
CA LEU A 324 34.24 174.99 50.62
C LEU A 324 35.05 175.80 49.59
N SER A 325 35.02 175.35 48.32
CA SER A 325 35.69 176.04 47.21
C SER A 325 35.07 177.42 46.93
N LYS A 326 33.74 177.56 47.09
CA LYS A 326 33.06 178.86 46.98
C LYS A 326 33.48 179.85 48.07
N LEU A 327 33.66 179.38 49.31
CA LEU A 327 34.06 180.21 50.45
C LEU A 327 35.51 180.72 50.30
N CYS A 328 36.44 179.83 49.89
CA CYS A 328 37.84 180.20 49.65
C CYS A 328 38.01 181.22 48.52
N ARG A 329 37.17 181.15 47.47
CA ARG A 329 37.17 182.13 46.37
C ARG A 329 36.71 183.51 46.84
N GLN A 330 35.70 183.59 47.71
CA GLN A 330 35.20 184.86 48.23
C GLN A 330 36.23 185.55 49.14
N LEU A 331 36.89 184.79 50.02
CA LEU A 331 37.96 185.29 50.89
C LEU A 331 39.20 185.78 50.12
N GLN A 332 39.52 185.16 48.97
CA GLN A 332 40.60 185.62 48.09
C GLN A 332 40.26 186.93 47.35
N ILE A 333 38.99 187.13 46.98
CA ILE A 333 38.52 188.38 46.37
C ILE A 333 38.63 189.54 47.36
N ASP A 334 38.23 189.32 48.62
CA ASP A 334 38.30 190.33 49.67
C ASP A 334 39.76 190.69 50.02
N ARG A 335 40.66 189.69 50.08
CA ARG A 335 42.11 189.90 50.26
C ARG A 335 42.71 190.74 49.13
N ALA A 336 42.31 190.48 47.88
CA ALA A 336 42.78 191.24 46.72
C ALA A 336 42.26 192.69 46.72
N ALA A 337 41.04 192.93 47.22
CA ALA A 337 40.46 194.26 47.34
C ALA A 337 41.19 195.12 48.40
N PHE A 338 41.50 194.55 49.58
CA PHE A 338 42.26 195.25 50.62
C PHE A 338 43.70 195.57 50.22
N LEU A 339 44.37 194.66 49.48
CA LEU A 339 45.70 194.92 48.91
C LEU A 339 45.72 196.07 47.91
N LYS A 340 44.63 196.28 47.17
CA LYS A 340 44.48 197.38 46.20
C LYS A 340 44.25 198.72 46.91
N GLN A 341 43.55 198.71 48.04
CA GLN A 341 43.31 199.88 48.88
C GLN A 341 44.58 200.37 49.59
N LEU A 342 45.45 199.44 50.03
CA LEU A 342 46.73 199.77 50.67
C LEU A 342 47.74 200.40 49.71
N LYS A 343 47.71 200.03 48.41
CA LYS A 343 48.61 200.61 47.39
C LYS A 343 48.35 202.09 47.05
N MET A 344 47.21 202.67 47.43
CA MET A 344 46.92 204.09 47.12
C MET A 344 47.43 205.07 48.20
N ASN A 345 47.89 204.62 49.37
CA ASN A 345 48.17 205.49 50.54
C ASN A 345 49.62 205.46 51.08
N ASN A 346 50.60 205.02 50.30
CA ASN A 346 52.05 205.27 50.48
C ASN A 346 52.69 204.95 51.87
N ILE A 347 52.62 203.69 52.32
CA ILE A 347 53.37 203.11 53.49
C ILE A 347 53.85 201.67 53.12
N GLU A 348 55.14 201.33 53.36
CA GLU A 348 55.76 199.96 53.25
C GLU A 348 55.20 199.00 54.32
N PRO A 349 55.02 197.65 54.10
CA PRO A 349 56.05 196.57 54.21
C PRO A 349 55.75 195.26 53.39
N VAL A 350 56.71 194.38 53.01
CA VAL A 350 57.42 193.24 53.68
C VAL A 350 56.62 191.94 53.94
N GLU A 351 57.16 190.86 53.36
CA GLU A 351 57.16 189.39 53.62
C GLU A 351 56.00 188.61 54.29
N SER A 352 55.91 187.35 53.82
CA SER A 352 55.75 186.07 54.57
C SER A 352 54.65 185.19 53.97
N ALA A 353 54.98 184.02 53.41
CA ALA A 353 55.28 182.76 54.11
C ALA A 353 54.06 182.26 54.90
N VAL A 354 53.50 181.10 54.52
CA VAL A 354 53.14 180.00 55.45
C VAL A 354 53.03 178.69 54.65
N GLU A 355 53.66 177.67 55.20
CA GLU A 355 53.48 176.23 54.97
C GLU A 355 52.06 175.75 55.32
N GLU A 356 51.75 174.49 54.99
CA GLU A 356 51.04 173.48 55.82
C GLU A 356 50.50 172.37 54.90
N VAL A 357 50.39 171.08 55.25
CA VAL A 357 50.89 170.16 56.28
C VAL A 357 50.35 168.79 55.81
N GLN A 358 51.04 167.68 56.15
CA GLN A 358 50.62 166.30 55.87
C GLN A 358 49.30 165.93 56.57
N PRO A 359 48.65 164.79 56.25
CA PRO A 359 48.72 163.71 57.25
C PRO A 359 48.64 162.27 56.69
N GLU A 360 48.65 161.36 57.67
CA GLU A 360 48.92 159.93 57.69
C GLU A 360 47.70 159.00 57.38
N LYS A 361 47.98 157.69 57.47
CA LYS A 361 47.15 156.44 57.47
C LYS A 361 46.03 156.45 58.58
N PRO A 362 45.23 155.40 58.93
CA PRO A 362 45.26 153.93 58.63
C PRO A 362 43.91 153.11 58.66
N VAL A 363 44.01 151.77 58.50
CA VAL A 363 43.27 150.61 59.13
C VAL A 363 41.75 150.40 58.94
N ILE A 364 41.35 149.15 58.60
CA ILE A 364 40.43 148.24 59.35
C ILE A 364 40.76 146.77 58.99
N ALA A 365 40.62 145.91 59.99
CA ALA A 365 40.91 144.47 60.04
C ALA A 365 39.62 143.62 60.24
N GLU A 366 39.82 142.32 60.47
CA GLU A 366 38.93 141.24 60.98
C GLU A 366 38.31 140.29 59.90
N GLU A 367 38.59 138.97 59.84
CA GLU A 367 38.41 137.84 60.79
C GLU A 367 36.92 137.53 61.11
N LEU A 368 36.35 136.31 61.21
CA LEU A 368 36.80 134.91 61.37
C LEU A 368 35.55 133.95 61.29
N ILE A 369 35.78 132.65 60.95
CA ILE A 369 35.16 131.41 61.51
C ILE A 369 33.72 131.02 61.07
N THR A 370 33.38 129.80 60.59
CA THR A 370 33.54 128.47 61.24
C THR A 370 33.29 127.27 60.29
N LYS A 371 34.03 126.16 60.52
CA LYS A 371 33.80 124.78 60.02
C LYS A 371 32.79 124.02 60.94
N PRO A 372 32.38 122.75 60.68
CA PRO A 372 33.22 121.55 60.99
C PRO A 372 33.09 120.35 60.00
N LYS A 373 34.20 119.72 59.56
CA LYS A 373 34.77 118.39 59.93
C LYS A 373 34.02 117.10 59.51
N LYS A 374 34.66 116.22 58.71
CA LYS A 374 35.42 115.00 59.13
C LYS A 374 36.07 114.24 57.93
N HIS A 375 37.28 113.72 58.15
CA HIS A 375 38.14 112.80 57.33
C HIS A 375 37.59 111.33 57.31
N PRO A 376 38.16 110.31 56.59
CA PRO A 376 39.59 110.07 56.22
C PRO A 376 39.89 109.47 54.80
N GLU A 377 41.11 108.94 54.64
CA GLU A 377 41.99 108.73 53.47
C GLU A 377 41.79 107.51 52.54
N THR A 378 42.43 107.60 51.35
CA THR A 378 43.12 106.57 50.49
C THR A 378 42.41 105.30 49.99
N LYS A 379 42.51 105.06 48.67
CA LYS A 379 42.61 103.71 48.03
C LYS A 379 43.03 103.72 46.54
N LYS A 380 42.84 104.84 45.83
CA LYS A 380 42.92 104.86 44.35
C LYS A 380 44.32 104.74 43.73
N GLU A 381 45.40 105.03 44.46
CA GLU A 381 46.77 104.82 43.92
C GLU A 381 47.35 103.44 44.21
N LYS A 382 46.83 102.68 45.19
CA LYS A 382 47.24 101.29 45.44
C LYS A 382 46.48 100.29 44.57
N GLU A 383 45.27 100.62 44.12
CA GLU A 383 44.47 99.75 43.23
C GLU A 383 44.95 99.82 41.77
N LEU A 384 45.52 100.93 41.30
CA LEU A 384 46.01 101.02 39.92
C LEU A 384 47.32 100.24 39.69
N VAL A 385 48.17 100.14 40.72
CA VAL A 385 49.36 99.27 40.71
C VAL A 385 48.96 97.79 40.80
N LYS A 386 47.96 97.45 41.64
CA LYS A 386 47.41 96.09 41.70
C LYS A 386 46.75 95.65 40.39
N LEU A 387 45.99 96.53 39.74
CA LEU A 387 45.32 96.21 38.48
C LEU A 387 46.32 96.03 37.31
N LYS A 388 47.46 96.73 37.33
CA LYS A 388 48.56 96.49 36.37
C LYS A 388 49.26 95.16 36.65
N GLN A 389 49.51 94.83 37.90
CA GLN A 389 50.17 93.57 38.28
C GLN A 389 49.26 92.35 38.02
N ASP A 390 47.94 92.48 38.21
CA ASP A 390 46.97 91.43 37.89
C ASP A 390 46.78 91.24 36.37
N LEU A 391 46.91 92.32 35.57
CA LEU A 391 46.89 92.23 34.10
C LEU A 391 48.14 91.54 33.54
N GLU A 392 49.31 91.76 34.14
CA GLU A 392 50.56 91.12 33.73
C GLU A 392 50.55 89.62 34.06
N VAL A 393 50.03 89.24 35.23
CA VAL A 393 49.84 87.83 35.62
C VAL A 393 48.83 87.11 34.72
N LEU A 394 47.75 87.78 34.29
CA LEU A 394 46.79 87.21 33.34
C LEU A 394 47.36 87.07 31.92
N GLN A 395 48.22 87.98 31.47
CA GLN A 395 48.92 87.83 30.19
C GLN A 395 49.94 86.67 30.25
N GLU A 396 50.65 86.49 31.36
CA GLU A 396 51.61 85.41 31.56
C GLU A 396 50.90 84.04 31.70
N GLN A 397 49.70 83.99 32.30
CA GLN A 397 48.87 82.78 32.35
C GLN A 397 48.30 82.38 30.99
N LEU A 398 47.90 83.35 30.15
CA LEU A 398 47.38 83.08 28.80
C LEU A 398 48.50 82.59 27.86
N GLN A 399 49.72 83.12 28.01
CA GLN A 399 50.88 82.69 27.24
C GLN A 399 51.35 81.27 27.63
N ASN A 400 51.22 80.90 28.91
CA ASN A 400 51.53 79.55 29.40
C ASN A 400 50.44 78.49 29.06
N THR A 401 49.17 78.86 28.91
CA THR A 401 48.13 77.92 28.44
C THR A 401 48.25 77.61 26.95
N ILE A 402 48.61 78.61 26.13
CA ILE A 402 48.85 78.43 24.69
C ILE A 402 50.12 77.58 24.44
N LEU A 403 51.12 77.62 25.33
CA LEU A 403 52.29 76.73 25.29
C LEU A 403 52.00 75.30 25.78
N ASN A 404 51.07 75.13 26.74
CA ASN A 404 50.69 73.81 27.25
C ASN A 404 49.70 73.05 26.33
N GLU A 405 48.82 73.73 25.59
CA GLU A 405 47.96 73.09 24.57
C GLU A 405 48.73 72.62 23.32
N ALA A 406 49.93 73.16 23.08
CA ALA A 406 50.83 72.69 22.01
C ALA A 406 51.65 71.44 22.41
N ALA A 407 51.76 71.13 23.71
CA ALA A 407 52.52 69.98 24.23
C ALA A 407 51.66 68.71 24.43
N GLU A 408 50.33 68.82 24.53
CA GLU A 408 49.41 67.68 24.68
C GLU A 408 48.88 67.09 23.35
N LYS A 409 49.32 67.59 22.19
CA LYS A 409 48.98 67.06 20.85
C LYS A 409 50.07 66.20 20.18
N ASN A 410 51.10 65.78 20.91
CA ASN A 410 52.11 64.84 20.41
C ASN A 410 52.30 63.67 21.40
N GLY A 411 51.40 62.70 21.33
CA GLY A 411 51.46 61.50 22.14
C GLY A 411 50.57 60.40 21.58
N ASN A 412 51.20 59.50 20.81
CA ASN A 412 50.79 58.13 20.52
C ASN A 412 49.81 57.86 19.34
N SER A 413 50.43 57.45 18.21
CA SER A 413 50.26 56.13 17.54
C SER A 413 48.92 55.81 16.86
N GLN A 414 48.82 55.11 15.73
CA GLN A 414 49.69 54.57 14.67
C GLN A 414 48.70 54.01 13.63
N LYS A 415 49.07 54.02 12.34
CA LYS A 415 48.51 53.18 11.24
C LYS A 415 48.39 51.69 11.65
N PRO A 416 47.64 50.77 10.98
CA PRO A 416 47.40 50.70 9.53
C PRO A 416 46.03 50.11 9.06
N GLU A 417 45.97 49.95 7.73
CA GLU A 417 45.08 49.22 6.81
C GLU A 417 45.26 47.66 6.93
N PRO A 418 44.74 46.80 6.02
CA PRO A 418 43.56 45.93 6.12
C PRO A 418 43.87 44.39 6.13
N GLU A 419 42.88 43.56 5.74
CA GLU A 419 42.87 42.09 5.47
C GLU A 419 42.52 41.13 6.62
N ASN A 420 41.40 40.38 6.51
CA ASN A 420 41.42 39.05 5.87
C ASN A 420 40.03 38.35 5.77
N LEU A 421 39.89 37.63 4.66
CA LEU A 421 39.02 36.48 4.32
C LEU A 421 39.19 35.31 5.33
N PRO A 422 38.48 34.15 5.28
CA PRO A 422 37.90 33.44 4.12
C PRO A 422 36.50 32.80 4.41
N THR A 423 35.83 31.98 3.60
CA THR A 423 36.17 30.99 2.55
C THR A 423 34.84 30.71 1.80
N GLU A 424 34.81 30.68 0.47
CA GLU A 424 34.69 29.48 -0.39
C GLU A 424 33.36 28.69 -0.21
N GLU A 425 32.61 28.26 -1.22
CA GLU A 425 32.98 27.93 -2.60
C GLU A 425 31.71 27.61 -3.43
N THR A 426 31.81 27.83 -4.76
CA THR A 426 31.26 27.04 -5.91
C THR A 426 29.73 26.78 -6.02
N THR A 427 29.04 26.82 -7.17
CA THR A 427 29.38 26.93 -8.60
C THR A 427 28.09 27.03 -9.45
N THR A 428 28.23 27.72 -10.59
CA THR A 428 27.63 27.48 -11.94
C THR A 428 26.10 27.55 -12.15
N GLU A 429 25.58 28.47 -12.98
CA GLU A 429 25.50 28.44 -14.48
C GLU A 429 24.50 27.36 -14.97
N THR A 430 23.31 27.67 -15.48
CA THR A 430 22.99 28.07 -16.88
C THR A 430 21.45 28.13 -16.99
N VAL A 431 20.84 29.24 -17.41
CA VAL A 431 20.22 29.49 -18.72
C VAL A 431 19.79 28.24 -19.50
N ASP A 432 18.48 28.07 -19.67
CA ASP A 432 17.92 27.65 -20.96
C ASP A 432 16.48 28.14 -21.13
N ASP A 433 16.27 28.72 -22.30
CA ASP A 433 15.06 29.30 -22.85
C ASP A 433 14.45 28.23 -23.78
N ASN A 434 13.17 27.84 -23.62
CA ASN A 434 12.44 27.37 -24.78
C ASN A 434 10.91 27.44 -24.67
N THR A 435 10.36 28.00 -25.73
CA THR A 435 8.96 28.23 -26.03
C THR A 435 8.39 27.00 -26.72
N LYS A 436 7.20 26.52 -26.36
CA LYS A 436 6.32 25.82 -27.32
C LYS A 436 4.85 25.85 -26.93
N ILE A 437 4.10 26.52 -27.78
CA ILE A 437 2.65 26.53 -27.94
C ILE A 437 2.24 25.26 -28.69
N SER A 438 1.19 24.57 -28.25
CA SER A 438 0.32 23.73 -29.10
C SER A 438 -1.01 23.45 -28.39
N GLU A 439 -2.08 23.67 -29.14
CA GLU A 439 -3.51 23.49 -28.83
C GLU A 439 -3.98 22.03 -28.57
N PRO A 440 -5.22 21.85 -28.08
CA PRO A 440 -5.84 20.57 -27.73
C PRO A 440 -6.70 19.97 -28.86
N ALA A 441 -6.95 18.65 -28.83
CA ALA A 441 -8.02 18.01 -29.60
C ALA A 441 -8.51 16.67 -28.97
N ASP A 442 -9.84 16.58 -28.80
CA ASP A 442 -10.79 15.45 -28.98
C ASP A 442 -10.46 14.04 -28.40
N ILE A 443 -11.28 13.38 -27.57
CA ILE A 443 -12.68 12.90 -27.72
C ILE A 443 -12.88 11.88 -28.86
N GLN A 444 -12.93 10.58 -28.49
CA GLN A 444 -13.81 9.48 -28.97
C GLN A 444 -13.18 8.14 -28.49
N THR A 445 -13.77 7.26 -27.67
CA THR A 445 -15.06 6.54 -27.71
C THR A 445 -15.46 6.06 -29.10
N ASP A 446 -15.03 4.83 -29.43
CA ASP A 446 -15.90 3.66 -29.62
C ASP A 446 -15.13 2.37 -29.32
#